data_AF-A0A966W4I4-F1
#
_entry.id   AF-A0A966W4I4-F1
#
_cell.length_a   1.000
_cell.length_b   1.000
_cell.length_c   1.000
_cell.angle_alpha   90.00
_cell.angle_beta   90.00
_cell.angle_gamma   90.00
#
_symmetry.space_group_name_H-M   'P 1'
#
loop_
_entity.id
_entity.type
_entity.pdbx_description
1 polymer ?
#
loop_
_entity_poly.entity_id
_entity_poly.type
_entity_poly.pdbx_seq_one_letter_code
_entity_poly.pdbx_strand_id
1 'polypeptide(L)'
;MSKKPAVEFKSAISGVKLTGWEGERGLSWNLSKRYKDKETGEWKESKYLTDWDLDAIASLTSQAKEFNAERRRAARGEPATGEAAPPPTREVMKYNLAEDEIPF
;
A
#
# COMPACT_ATOMS: atom_id res chain seq x y z
N MET A 1 18.30 3.45 14.41
CA MET A 1 18.25 3.43 12.92
C MET A 1 16.82 3.08 12.50
N SER A 2 16.09 3.99 11.84
CA SER A 2 14.75 3.65 11.33
C SER A 2 14.86 2.59 10.24
N LYS A 3 14.27 1.41 10.45
CA LYS A 3 14.13 0.40 9.41
C LYS A 3 13.23 0.96 8.30
N LYS A 4 13.72 0.91 7.06
CA LYS A 4 12.90 1.24 5.88
C LYS A 4 11.71 0.27 5.80
N PRO A 5 10.55 0.73 5.31
CA PRO A 5 9.42 -0.17 5.08
C PRO A 5 9.81 -1.24 4.05
N ALA A 6 9.34 -2.46 4.27
CA ALA A 6 9.55 -3.60 3.37
C ALA A 6 8.62 -3.54 2.15
N VAL A 7 7.39 -3.05 2.35
CA VAL A 7 6.38 -2.88 1.30
C VAL A 7 5.38 -1.80 1.69
N GLU A 8 4.78 -1.15 0.70
CA GLU A 8 3.67 -0.21 0.87
C GLU A 8 2.59 -0.48 -0.17
N PHE A 9 1.33 -0.54 0.27
CA PHE A 9 0.16 -0.62 -0.59
C PHE A 9 -0.69 0.63 -0.37
N LYS A 10 -1.22 1.24 -1.43
CA LYS A 10 -2.04 2.45 -1.37
C LYS A 10 -3.34 2.24 -2.12
N SER A 11 -4.43 2.73 -1.56
CA SER A 11 -5.72 2.86 -2.24
C SER A 11 -5.65 4.04 -3.21
N ALA A 12 -6.02 3.80 -4.48
CA ALA A 12 -6.08 4.85 -5.49
C ALA A 12 -7.19 5.88 -5.21
N ILE A 13 -8.24 5.46 -4.50
CA ILE A 13 -9.49 6.24 -4.36
C ILE A 13 -9.69 6.82 -2.96
N SER A 14 -9.08 6.25 -1.92
CA SER A 14 -9.52 6.52 -0.54
C SER A 14 -8.44 7.09 0.39
N GLY A 15 -7.24 7.35 -0.14
CA GLY A 15 -6.12 7.92 0.64
C GLY A 15 -5.60 6.98 1.77
N VAL A 16 -6.10 5.74 1.81
CA VAL A 16 -5.67 4.69 2.72
C VAL A 16 -4.37 4.09 2.22
N LYS A 17 -3.44 3.85 3.16
CA LYS A 17 -2.15 3.21 2.93
C LYS A 17 -1.87 2.16 3.99
N LEU A 18 -1.44 0.98 3.54
CA LEU A 18 -0.98 -0.12 4.37
C LEU A 18 0.54 -0.28 4.17
N THR A 19 1.33 -0.08 5.22
CA THR A 19 2.79 -0.20 5.17
C THR A 19 3.25 -1.40 5.99
N GLY A 20 4.20 -2.17 5.48
CA GLY A 20 4.78 -3.34 6.14
C GLY A 20 6.25 -3.13 6.51
N TRP A 21 6.68 -3.63 7.67
CA TRP A 21 8.08 -3.62 8.12
C TRP A 21 8.54 -5.01 8.53
N GLU A 22 9.81 -5.31 8.28
CA GLU A 22 10.45 -6.52 8.76
C GLU A 22 10.89 -6.40 10.23
N GLY A 23 10.25 -7.19 11.08
CA GLY A 23 10.64 -7.41 12.46
C GLY A 23 11.21 -8.82 12.68
N GLU A 24 11.73 -9.05 13.88
CA GLU A 24 12.27 -10.36 14.30
C GLU A 24 11.20 -11.46 14.31
N ARG A 25 9.94 -11.09 14.53
CA ARG A 25 8.78 -12.00 14.56
C ARG A 25 8.03 -12.08 13.22
N GLY A 26 8.59 -11.51 12.16
CA GLY A 26 7.95 -11.42 10.85
C GLY A 26 7.50 -10.00 10.51
N LEU A 27 6.52 -9.91 9.60
CA LEU A 27 6.02 -8.62 9.10
C LEU A 27 5.06 -7.96 10.10
N SER A 28 5.35 -6.70 10.43
CA SER A 28 4.43 -5.81 11.14
C SER A 28 3.78 -4.85 10.15
N TRP A 29 2.51 -4.54 10.34
CA TRP A 29 1.74 -3.69 9.43
C TRP A 29 1.21 -2.44 10.14
N ASN A 30 1.18 -1.31 9.44
CA ASN A 30 0.55 -0.07 9.87
C ASN A 30 -0.46 0.39 8.83
N LEU A 31 -1.67 0.74 9.27
CA LEU A 31 -2.71 1.33 8.44
C LEU A 31 -2.77 2.83 8.71
N SER A 32 -2.71 3.63 7.66
CA SER A 32 -2.80 5.10 7.74
C SER A 32 -3.78 5.62 6.69
N LYS A 33 -4.50 6.70 7.00
CA LYS A 33 -5.35 7.40 6.04
C LYS A 33 -4.96 8.87 6.01
N ARG A 34 -4.82 9.41 4.80
CA ARG A 34 -4.60 10.84 4.60
C ARG A 34 -5.63 11.40 3.63
N TYR A 35 -6.00 12.64 3.83
CA TYR A 35 -6.89 13.38 2.93
C TYR A 35 -6.31 14.76 2.67
N LYS A 36 -6.61 15.30 1.49
CA LYS A 36 -6.26 16.68 1.17
C LYS A 36 -7.35 17.59 1.71
N ASP A 37 -6.97 18.47 2.62
CA ASP A 37 -7.87 19.47 3.16
C ASP A 37 -8.30 20.43 2.04
N LYS A 38 -9.61 20.72 1.94
CA LYS A 38 -10.16 21.55 0.85
C LYS A 38 -9.85 23.03 1.01
N GLU A 39 -9.68 23.50 2.25
CA GLU A 39 -9.46 24.92 2.55
C GLU A 39 -7.97 25.24 2.49
N THR A 40 -7.13 24.38 3.08
CA THR A 40 -5.68 24.65 3.15
C THR A 40 -4.88 23.97 2.04
N GLY A 41 -5.45 22.97 1.34
CA GLY A 41 -4.75 22.17 0.34
C GLY A 41 -3.71 21.21 0.93
N GLU A 42 -3.56 21.14 2.25
CA GLU A 42 -2.57 20.31 2.93
C GLU A 42 -3.06 18.88 3.13
N TRP A 43 -2.12 17.93 3.10
CA TRP A 43 -2.42 16.53 3.38
C TRP A 43 -2.45 16.25 4.88
N LYS A 44 -3.64 16.07 5.43
CA LYS A 44 -3.89 15.78 6.85
C LYS A 44 -4.07 14.29 7.08
N GLU A 45 -3.72 13.82 8.28
CA GLU A 45 -4.05 12.45 8.71
C GLU A 45 -5.51 12.38 9.17
N SER A 46 -6.18 11.29 8.84
CA SER A 46 -7.51 10.98 9.38
C SER A 46 -7.45 9.73 10.24
N LYS A 47 -8.14 9.80 11.39
CA LYS A 47 -8.42 8.64 12.23
C LYS A 47 -9.73 7.95 11.86
N TYR A 48 -10.55 8.57 11.02
CA TYR A 48 -11.88 8.09 10.64
C TYR A 48 -11.85 7.39 9.28
N LEU A 49 -12.44 6.19 9.27
CA LEU A 49 -12.66 5.39 8.07
C LEU A 49 -14.11 5.55 7.62
N THR A 50 -14.29 5.72 6.32
CA THR A 50 -15.61 5.68 5.66
C THR A 50 -15.90 4.25 5.23
N ASP A 51 -17.15 3.98 4.84
CA ASP A 51 -17.58 2.73 4.20
C ASP A 51 -16.67 2.34 3.02
N TRP A 52 -16.38 3.27 2.11
CA TRP A 52 -15.46 3.05 0.98
C TRP A 52 -14.04 2.66 1.39
N ASP A 53 -13.59 3.06 2.58
CA ASP A 53 -12.28 2.66 3.07
C ASP A 53 -12.24 1.19 3.47
N LEU A 54 -13.37 0.61 3.89
CA LEU A 54 -13.41 -0.79 4.33
C LEU A 54 -13.11 -1.73 3.17
N ASP A 55 -13.66 -1.45 1.98
CA ASP A 55 -13.38 -2.22 0.77
C ASP A 55 -11.92 -2.05 0.32
N ALA A 56 -11.41 -0.81 0.39
CA ALA A 56 -10.01 -0.55 0.12
C ALA A 56 -9.09 -1.31 1.08
N ILE A 57 -9.39 -1.30 2.39
CA ILE A 57 -8.64 -2.04 3.40
C ILE A 57 -8.69 -3.55 3.15
N ALA A 58 -9.85 -4.10 2.77
CA ALA A 58 -9.98 -5.51 2.45
C ALA A 58 -9.09 -5.91 1.26
N SER A 59 -9.06 -5.09 0.21
CA SER A 59 -8.18 -5.27 -0.96
C SER A 59 -6.70 -5.19 -0.57
N LEU A 60 -6.29 -4.14 0.15
CA LEU A 60 -4.90 -3.95 0.58
C LEU A 60 -4.43 -5.08 1.52
N THR A 61 -5.31 -5.57 2.38
CA THR A 61 -5.02 -6.69 3.29
C THR A 61 -4.83 -8.00 2.51
N SER A 62 -5.57 -8.19 1.42
CA SER A 62 -5.41 -9.36 0.54
C SER A 62 -4.04 -9.34 -0.16
N GLN A 63 -3.65 -8.19 -0.70
CA GLN A 63 -2.31 -7.98 -1.29
C GLN A 63 -1.19 -8.21 -0.25
N ALA A 64 -1.37 -7.73 0.98
CA ALA A 64 -0.41 -7.93 2.06
C ALA A 64 -0.24 -9.42 2.44
N LYS A 65 -1.33 -10.20 2.44
CA LYS A 65 -1.30 -11.64 2.69
C LYS A 65 -0.57 -12.37 1.57
N GLU A 66 -0.84 -12.01 0.32
CA GLU A 66 -0.18 -12.59 -0.86
C GLU A 66 1.32 -12.33 -0.83
N PHE A 67 1.74 -11.08 -0.61
CA PHE A 67 3.15 -10.71 -0.45
C PHE A 67 3.85 -11.55 0.64
N ASN A 68 3.20 -11.74 1.80
CA ASN A 68 3.77 -12.57 2.87
C ASN A 68 3.84 -14.05 2.47
N ALA A 69 2.87 -14.57 1.71
CA ALA A 69 2.88 -15.93 1.21
C ALA A 69 4.02 -16.14 0.20
N GLU A 70 4.19 -15.24 -0.77
CA GLU A 70 5.28 -15.26 -1.74
C GLU A 70 6.64 -15.22 -1.05
N ARG A 71 6.82 -14.34 -0.06
CA ARG A 71 8.06 -14.27 0.72
C ARG A 71 8.37 -15.57 1.43
N ARG A 72 7.37 -16.24 2.01
CA ARG A 72 7.55 -17.54 2.68
C ARG A 72 7.91 -18.64 1.69
N ARG A 73 7.30 -18.64 0.50
CA ARG A 73 7.66 -19.58 -0.60
C ARG A 73 9.09 -19.36 -1.06
N ALA A 74 9.49 -18.12 -1.30
CA ALA A 74 10.84 -17.75 -1.69
C ALA A 74 11.88 -18.17 -0.63
N ALA A 75 11.57 -17.98 0.67
CA ALA A 75 12.43 -18.43 1.76
C ALA A 75 12.60 -19.96 1.83
N ARG A 76 11.66 -20.73 1.27
CA ARG A 76 11.71 -22.20 1.16
C ARG A 76 12.32 -22.71 -0.15
N GLY A 77 12.69 -21.82 -1.07
CA GLY A 77 13.21 -22.20 -2.39
C GLY A 77 12.15 -22.79 -3.33
N GLU A 78 10.86 -22.56 -3.06
CA GLU A 78 9.76 -23.02 -3.91
C GLU A 78 9.64 -22.09 -5.14
N PRO A 79 9.51 -22.62 -6.38
CA PRO A 79 9.28 -21.79 -7.56
C PRO A 79 7.93 -21.09 -7.47
N ALA A 80 7.85 -19.85 -7.96
CA ALA A 80 6.60 -19.11 -8.05
C ALA A 80 5.61 -19.90 -8.92
N THR A 81 4.45 -20.22 -8.35
CA THR A 81 3.36 -20.93 -9.04
C THR A 81 2.35 -19.91 -9.51
N GLY A 82 2.23 -19.75 -10.84
CA GLY A 82 1.21 -18.93 -11.46
C GLY A 82 1.70 -17.55 -11.86
N GLU A 83 1.22 -17.15 -13.05
CA GLU A 83 1.38 -15.88 -13.75
C GLU A 83 1.66 -14.70 -12.81
N ALA A 84 2.82 -14.09 -13.02
CA ALA A 84 3.29 -12.96 -12.21
C ALA A 84 2.19 -11.92 -12.11
N ALA A 85 1.55 -11.82 -10.93
CA ALA A 85 1.07 -10.54 -10.48
C ALA A 85 2.30 -9.61 -10.62
N PRO A 86 2.21 -8.52 -11.39
CA PRO A 86 3.34 -7.63 -11.58
C PRO A 86 3.87 -7.30 -10.18
N PRO A 87 5.20 -7.31 -9.97
CA PRO A 87 5.77 -6.99 -8.67
C PRO A 87 5.10 -5.70 -8.20
N PRO A 88 4.59 -5.63 -6.95
CA PRO A 88 3.82 -4.47 -6.47
C PRO A 88 4.65 -3.26 -6.84
N THR A 89 4.09 -2.45 -7.74
CA THR A 89 4.83 -1.47 -8.53
C THR A 89 5.83 -0.80 -7.61
N ARG A 90 7.12 -1.11 -7.83
CA ARG A 90 8.19 -0.32 -7.24
C ARG A 90 8.00 1.04 -7.91
N GLU A 91 7.17 1.90 -7.31
CA GLU A 91 7.03 3.28 -7.74
C GLU A 91 8.40 3.93 -7.47
N VAL A 92 9.30 3.75 -8.42
CA VAL A 92 10.36 4.70 -8.69
C VAL A 92 9.60 5.97 -9.00
N MET A 93 9.56 6.89 -8.03
CA MET A 93 9.08 8.25 -8.22
C MET A 93 9.58 8.77 -9.56
N LYS A 94 8.67 8.87 -10.53
CA LYS A 94 8.80 9.79 -11.65
C LYS A 94 7.58 10.68 -11.57
N TYR A 95 7.76 11.83 -10.93
CA TYR A 95 6.85 12.95 -11.09
C TYR A 95 6.89 13.35 -12.56
N ASN A 96 5.86 12.98 -13.34
CA ASN A 96 5.45 13.76 -14.49
C ASN A 96 4.12 14.41 -14.10
N LEU A 97 4.25 15.63 -13.60
CA LEU A 97 3.16 16.51 -13.21
C LEU A 97 2.72 17.33 -14.44
N ALA A 98 2.29 16.64 -15.49
CA ALA A 98 1.74 17.28 -16.67
C ALA A 98 0.55 16.46 -17.16
N GLU A 99 -0.62 17.10 -17.13
CA GLU A 99 -1.80 16.77 -17.95
C GLU A 99 -2.54 15.48 -17.55
N ASP A 100 -3.61 15.60 -16.76
CA ASP A 100 -4.96 15.59 -17.35
C ASP A 100 -6.08 15.66 -16.30
N GLU A 101 -7.13 16.34 -16.72
CA GLU A 101 -8.36 16.67 -16.00
C GLU A 101 -9.13 15.40 -15.60
N ILE A 102 -9.62 15.36 -14.35
CA ILE A 102 -10.64 14.39 -13.93
C ILE A 102 -12.01 15.02 -14.18
N PRO A 103 -12.83 14.51 -15.12
CA PRO A 103 -14.19 15.00 -15.30
C PRO A 103 -15.08 14.58 -14.11
N PHE A 104 -16.00 15.47 -13.78
CA PHE A 104 -16.95 15.49 -12.66
C PHE A 104 -17.91 14.29 -12.60
#